data_AF-A0A350LKU0-F1
#
_entry.id   AF-A0A350LKU0-F1
#
_cell.length_a   1.000
_cell.length_b   1.000
_cell.length_c   1.000
_cell.angle_alpha   90.00
_cell.angle_beta   90.00
_cell.angle_gamma   90.00
#
_symmetry.space_group_name_H-M   'P 1'
#
loop_
_entity.id
_entity.type
_entity.pdbx_description
1 polymer ?
#
loop_
_entity_poly.entity_id
_entity_poly.type
_entity_poly.pdbx_seq_one_letter_code
_entity_poly.pdbx_strand_id
1 'polypeptide(L)' 'MAKTVIAGAGVFGTALAQRLAQNAENDVTLHTIIPEIAKEINAEHTNLHYVPAKRLNERIRATTDDAIF' A
#
# COMPACT_ATOMS: atom_id res chain seq x y z
N MET A 1 14.10 -0.49 11.67
CA MET A 1 12.71 -0.97 11.44
C MET A 1 11.71 0.11 11.85
N ALA A 2 11.17 0.84 10.88
CA ALA A 2 10.05 1.76 11.11
C ALA A 2 8.77 1.12 10.57
N LYS A 3 7.71 1.09 11.40
CA LYS A 3 6.36 0.74 10.95
C LYS A 3 5.68 2.01 10.48
N THR A 4 5.34 2.05 9.20
CA THR A 4 4.75 3.23 8.57
C THR A 4 3.40 2.88 7.99
N VAL A 5 2.37 3.56 8.47
CA VAL A 5 1.02 3.50 7.91
C VAL A 5 0.80 4.75 7.06
N ILE A 6 0.30 4.55 5.85
CA ILE A 6 -0.10 5.64 4.95
C ILE A 6 -1.61 5.65 4.86
N ALA A 7 -2.22 6.72 5.36
CA ALA A 7 -3.66 6.95 5.26
C ALA A 7 -4.03 7.30 3.80
N GLY A 8 -4.60 6.33 3.09
CA GLY A 8 -5.08 6.49 1.72
C GLY A 8 -4.25 5.74 0.66
N ALA A 9 -4.89 4.83 -0.06
CA ALA A 9 -4.32 4.10 -1.19
C ALA A 9 -4.53 4.80 -2.56
N GLY A 10 -4.61 6.13 -2.58
CA GLY A 10 -4.66 6.89 -3.84
C GLY A 10 -3.30 6.92 -4.56
N VAL A 11 -3.20 7.68 -5.65
CA VAL A 11 -1.97 7.80 -6.46
C VAL A 11 -0.76 8.20 -5.60
N PHE A 12 -0.91 9.24 -4.79
CA PHE A 12 0.19 9.78 -3.99
C PHE A 12 0.59 8.83 -2.84
N GLY A 13 -0.38 8.31 -2.09
CA GLY A 13 -0.11 7.34 -1.02
C GLY A 13 0.58 6.09 -1.54
N THR A 14 0.12 5.57 -2.69
CA THR A 14 0.74 4.43 -3.36
C THR A 14 2.17 4.72 -3.81
N ALA A 15 2.43 5.91 -4.36
CA ALA A 15 3.78 6.31 -4.76
C ALA A 15 4.74 6.45 -3.56
N LEU A 16 4.25 7.00 -2.45
CA LEU A 16 5.02 7.10 -1.21
C LEU A 16 5.32 5.72 -0.63
N ALA A 17 4.32 4.84 -0.59
CA ALA A 17 4.50 3.45 -0.15
C ALA A 17 5.56 2.74 -1.00
N GLN A 18 5.49 2.90 -2.33
CA GLN A 18 6.47 2.34 -3.26
C GLN A 18 7.90 2.81 -2.95
N ARG A 19 8.09 4.11 -2.70
CA ARG A 19 9.43 4.63 -2.41
C ARG A 19 9.94 4.17 -1.06
N LEU A 20 9.09 4.16 -0.03
CA LEU A 20 9.47 3.72 1.32
C LEU A 20 9.80 2.22 1.37
N ALA A 21 9.06 1.39 0.63
CA ALA A 21 9.26 -0.05 0.56
C ALA A 21 10.55 -0.45 -0.21
N GLN A 22 11.22 0.48 -0.89
CA GLN A 22 12.55 0.21 -1.45
C GLN A 22 13.62 -0.02 -0.37
N ASN A 23 13.42 0.51 0.84
CA ASN A 23 14.23 0.11 1.98
C ASN A 23 13.59 -1.13 2.62
N ALA A 24 14.31 -2.26 2.57
CA ALA A 24 13.83 -3.54 3.07
C ALA A 24 13.54 -3.54 4.59
N GLU A 25 14.14 -2.64 5.36
CA GLU A 25 13.90 -2.53 6.81
C GLU A 25 12.57 -1.83 7.17
N ASN A 26 11.92 -1.19 6.19
CA ASN A 26 10.63 -0.54 6.39
C ASN A 26 9.49 -1.55 6.27
N ASP A 27 8.54 -1.45 7.20
CA ASP A 27 7.27 -2.14 7.17
C ASP A 27 6.20 -1.13 6.79
N VAL A 28 5.66 -1.26 5.58
CA VAL A 28 4.79 -0.24 4.95
C VAL A 28 3.41 -0.82 4.72
N THR A 29 2.41 -0.21 5.36
CA THR A 29 1.00 -0.55 5.17
C THR A 29 0.22 0.64 4.63
N LEU A 30 -0.55 0.41 3.58
CA LEU A 30 -1.55 1.35 3.05
C LEU A 30 -2.89 1.10 3.73
N HIS A 31 -3.51 2.14 4.27
CA HIS A 31 -4.91 2.09 4.65
C HIS A 31 -5.78 2.57 3.49
N THR A 32 -6.86 1.85 3.21
CA THR A 32 -7.86 2.23 2.22
C THR A 32 -9.25 1.91 2.73
N ILE A 33 -10.23 2.74 2.39
CA ILE A 33 -11.64 2.47 2.68
C ILE A 33 -12.30 1.52 1.66
N ILE A 34 -11.57 1.12 0.62
CA ILE A 34 -12.06 0.30 -0.49
C ILE A 34 -11.48 -1.12 -0.35
N PRO A 35 -12.26 -2.13 0.10
CA PRO A 35 -11.78 -3.49 0.35
C PRO A 35 -11.19 -4.17 -0.88
N GLU A 36 -11.73 -3.91 -2.06
CA GLU A 36 -11.28 -4.48 -3.32
C GLU A 36 -9.85 -4.06 -3.64
N ILE A 37 -9.50 -2.79 -3.35
CA ILE A 37 -8.15 -2.26 -3.53
C ILE A 37 -7.19 -2.88 -2.51
N ALA A 38 -7.61 -3.02 -1.25
CA ALA A 38 -6.79 -3.69 -0.24
C ALA A 38 -6.48 -5.14 -0.65
N LYS A 39 -7.50 -5.85 -1.16
CA LYS A 39 -7.36 -7.23 -1.65
C LYS A 39 -6.45 -7.31 -2.87
N GLU A 40 -6.62 -6.44 -3.86
CA GLU A 40 -5.77 -6.36 -5.05
C GLU A 40 -4.30 -6.12 -4.69
N ILE A 41 -4.03 -5.13 -3.83
CA ILE A 41 -2.67 -4.81 -3.40
C ILE A 41 -2.01 -6.00 -2.69
N ASN A 42 -2.76 -6.71 -1.84
CA ASN A 42 -2.20 -7.83 -1.09
C ASN A 42 -2.01 -9.10 -1.92
N ALA A 43 -2.86 -9.34 -2.93
CA ALA A 43 -2.83 -10.56 -3.73
C ALA A 43 -1.97 -10.41 -5.00
N GLU A 44 -2.17 -9.31 -5.74
CA GLU A 44 -1.58 -9.09 -7.05
C GLU A 44 -0.42 -8.09 -7.02
N HIS A 45 -0.25 -7.39 -5.89
CA HIS A 45 0.69 -6.29 -5.76
C HIS A 45 0.48 -5.24 -6.86
N THR A 46 -0.78 -4.88 -7.09
CA THR A 46 -1.18 -3.83 -8.02
C THR A 46 -2.21 -2.90 -7.37
N ASN A 47 -2.35 -1.71 -7.93
CA ASN A 47 -3.42 -0.78 -7.62
C ASN A 47 -3.88 -0.19 -8.96
N LEU A 48 -4.49 -1.02 -9.79
CA LEU A 48 -4.81 -0.66 -11.18
C LEU A 48 -5.77 0.52 -11.29
N HIS A 49 -6.63 0.69 -10.28
CA HIS A 49 -7.58 1.79 -10.22
C HIS A 49 -6.88 3.17 -10.16
N TYR A 50 -5.84 3.31 -9.33
CA TYR A 50 -5.15 4.58 -9.15
C TYR A 50 -3.81 4.66 -9.89
N VAL A 51 -3.10 3.55 -10.04
CA VAL A 51 -1.76 3.49 -10.64
C VAL A 51 -1.74 2.38 -11.71
N PRO A 52 -2.36 2.62 -12.88
CA PRO A 52 -2.43 1.63 -13.94
C PRO A 52 -1.02 1.25 -14.44
N ALA A 53 -0.86 -0.02 -14.81
CA ALA A 53 0.37 -0.58 -15.41
C ALA A 53 1.64 -0.60 -14.54
N LYS A 54 1.52 -0.46 -13.21
CA LYS A 54 2.66 -0.66 -12.29
C LYS A 54 2.39 -1.77 -11.28
N ARG A 55 3.37 -2.65 -11.12
CA ARG A 55 3.46 -3.54 -9.96
C ARG A 55 4.10 -2.80 -8.79
N LEU A 56 3.51 -2.99 -7.63
CA LEU A 56 3.98 -2.50 -6.36
C LEU A 56 5.04 -3.44 -5.80
N ASN A 57 5.82 -2.95 -4.86
CA ASN A 57 6.76 -3.78 -4.11
C ASN A 57 5.99 -4.84 -3.31
N GLU A 58 6.44 -6.10 -3.36
CA GLU A 58 5.81 -7.26 -2.71
C GLU A 58 5.73 -7.15 -1.17
N ARG A 59 6.51 -6.23 -0.59
CA ARG A 59 6.49 -5.94 0.85
C ARG A 59 5.37 -4.98 1.26
N ILE A 60 4.74 -4.28 0.31
CA ILE A 60 3.64 -3.37 0.62
C ILE A 60 2.40 -4.20 0.96
N ARG A 61 1.80 -3.88 2.10
CA ARG A 61 0.51 -4.43 2.51
C ARG A 61 -0.56 -3.35 2.46
N ALA A 62 -1.81 -3.77 2.36
CA ALA A 62 -2.95 -2.89 2.48
C ALA A 62 -3.97 -3.43 3.49
N THR A 63 -4.65 -2.53 4.19
CA THR A 63 -5.72 -2.86 5.13
C THR A 63 -6.89 -1.89 4.98
N THR A 64 -8.07 -2.35 5.40
CA THR A 64 -9.25 -1.50 5.62
C THR A 64 -9.58 -1.33 7.10
N ASP A 65 -8.73 -1.85 7.99
CA ASP A 65 -8.92 -1.77 9.43
C ASP A 65 -8.54 -0.37 9.93
N ASP A 66 -9.50 0.36 10.48
CA ASP A 66 -9.29 1.69 11.03
C ASP A 66 -8.50 1.66 12.35
N ALA A 67 -8.41 0.50 13.03
CA ALA A 67 -7.63 0.34 14.26
C ALA A 67 -6.11 0.30 14.04
N ILE A 68 -5.64 0.41 12.79
CA ILE A 68 -4.22 0.40 12.45
C ILE A 68 -3.49 1.72 12.77
N PHE A 69 -4.22 2.79 13.04
CA PHE A 69 -3.67 4.11 13.38
C PHE A 69 -3.34 4.27 14.87
#